data_AF-A0A8B8BBI5-F1
#
_entry.id   AF-A0A8B8BBI5-F1
#
_cell.length_a   1.000
_cell.length_b   1.000
_cell.length_c   1.000
_cell.angle_alpha   90.00
_cell.angle_beta   90.00
_cell.angle_gamma   90.00
#
_symmetry.space_group_name_H-M   'P 1'
#
loop_
_entity.id
_entity.type
_entity.pdbx_description
1 polymer ?
#
loop_
_entity_poly.entity_id
_entity_poly.type
_entity_poly.pdbx_seq_one_letter_code
_entity_poly.pdbx_strand_id
1 'polypeptide(L)'
;MKTALGKQGEALHTEIDTIIQGMKSDIDDMDAQHIATIDRQEDAINRTITEMTEVIQDLKSDSKLWTCGDDNILRLYNLQGELLRAVQTKSGNKPQDIAVAQSGDLVYIDWYNGSINLVSDSKCNILIAHGIGHHCIHIIDLDGHFLCLIDNCGIQFPKGLCVDSRDNLFVAEYASRKVKKLQSYK
;
A
#
# COMPACT_ATOMS: atom_id res chain seq x y z
N MET A 1 -45.78 -74.77 26.49
CA MET A 1 -45.21 -74.59 25.13
C MET A 1 -45.59 -73.23 24.53
N LYS A 2 -46.88 -72.90 24.34
CA LYS A 2 -47.34 -71.60 23.81
C LYS A 2 -46.77 -70.37 24.56
N THR A 3 -46.78 -70.39 25.89
CA THR A 3 -46.34 -69.26 26.72
C THR A 3 -44.83 -69.00 26.66
N ALA A 4 -44.02 -70.03 26.44
CA ALA A 4 -42.57 -69.89 26.28
C ALA A 4 -42.21 -69.33 24.91
N LEU A 5 -42.94 -69.74 23.86
CA LEU A 5 -42.79 -69.20 22.51
C LEU A 5 -43.10 -67.69 22.46
N GLY A 6 -44.14 -67.25 23.17
CA GLY A 6 -44.50 -65.83 23.27
C GLY A 6 -43.38 -64.98 23.91
N LYS A 7 -42.81 -65.45 25.02
CA LYS A 7 -41.67 -64.78 25.68
C LYS A 7 -40.43 -64.68 24.78
N GLN A 8 -40.17 -65.71 23.99
CA GLN A 8 -39.05 -65.70 23.03
C GLN A 8 -39.28 -64.70 21.89
N GLY A 9 -40.52 -64.56 21.41
CA GLY A 9 -40.88 -63.54 20.44
C GLY A 9 -40.72 -62.11 20.98
N GLU A 10 -41.17 -61.85 22.21
CA GLU A 10 -40.96 -60.55 22.90
C GLU A 10 -39.48 -60.22 23.09
N ALA A 11 -38.66 -61.21 23.44
CA ALA A 11 -37.21 -61.03 23.58
C ALA A 11 -36.57 -60.64 22.23
N LEU A 12 -36.93 -61.32 21.14
CA LEU A 12 -36.44 -60.99 19.79
C LEU A 12 -36.88 -59.59 19.33
N HIS A 13 -38.12 -59.20 19.60
CA HIS A 13 -38.58 -57.83 19.30
C HIS A 13 -37.76 -56.78 20.05
N THR A 14 -37.50 -57.00 21.33
CA THR A 14 -36.69 -56.10 22.17
C THR A 14 -35.26 -55.97 21.63
N GLU A 15 -34.67 -57.08 21.18
CA GLU A 15 -33.32 -57.11 20.63
C GLU A 15 -33.23 -56.35 19.30
N ILE A 16 -34.22 -56.54 18.41
CA ILE A 16 -34.34 -55.77 17.16
C ILE A 16 -34.49 -54.28 17.43
N ASP A 17 -35.37 -53.89 18.36
CA ASP A 17 -35.57 -52.49 18.71
C ASP A 17 -34.28 -51.86 19.24
N THR A 18 -33.54 -52.59 20.07
CA THR A 18 -32.24 -52.12 20.61
C THR A 18 -31.23 -51.86 19.49
N ILE A 19 -31.14 -52.76 18.49
CA ILE A 19 -30.25 -52.59 17.33
C ILE A 19 -30.67 -51.36 16.52
N ILE A 20 -31.97 -51.19 16.26
CA ILE A 20 -32.49 -50.03 15.51
C ILE A 20 -32.17 -48.72 16.24
N GLN A 21 -32.32 -48.67 17.55
CA GLN A 21 -31.98 -47.48 18.34
C GLN A 21 -30.47 -47.19 18.31
N GLY A 22 -29.62 -48.23 18.39
CA GLY A 22 -28.18 -48.06 18.25
C GLY A 22 -27.81 -47.44 16.90
N MET A 23 -28.36 -47.99 15.80
CA MET A 23 -28.11 -47.46 14.45
C MET A 23 -28.61 -46.03 14.27
N LYS A 24 -29.75 -45.66 14.88
CA LYS A 24 -30.23 -44.28 14.86
C LYS A 24 -29.29 -43.34 15.61
N SER A 25 -28.83 -43.73 16.79
CA SER A 25 -27.87 -42.94 17.57
C SER A 25 -26.56 -42.73 16.80
N ASP A 26 -26.04 -43.75 16.11
CA ASP A 26 -24.82 -43.63 15.31
C ASP A 26 -25.00 -42.65 14.13
N ILE A 27 -26.18 -42.64 13.51
CA ILE A 27 -26.53 -41.69 12.46
C ILE A 27 -26.63 -40.28 13.03
N ASP A 28 -27.32 -40.09 14.16
CA ASP A 28 -27.48 -38.79 14.80
C ASP A 28 -26.12 -38.20 15.24
N ASP A 29 -25.23 -39.03 15.79
CA ASP A 29 -23.87 -38.62 16.18
C ASP A 29 -23.02 -38.23 14.96
N MET A 30 -23.12 -38.99 13.87
CA MET A 30 -22.42 -38.69 12.62
C MET A 30 -22.94 -37.39 11.97
N ASP A 31 -24.26 -37.19 11.96
CA ASP A 31 -24.88 -35.97 11.45
C ASP A 31 -24.47 -34.76 12.29
N ALA A 32 -24.45 -34.88 13.62
CA ALA A 32 -23.98 -33.83 14.51
C ALA A 32 -22.49 -33.49 14.26
N GLN A 33 -21.62 -34.49 14.05
CA GLN A 33 -20.22 -34.26 13.72
C GLN A 33 -20.03 -33.59 12.36
N HIS A 34 -20.78 -34.00 11.34
CA HIS A 34 -20.73 -33.38 10.02
C HIS A 34 -21.20 -31.93 10.07
N ILE A 35 -22.32 -31.63 10.74
CA ILE A 35 -22.81 -30.27 10.93
C ILE A 35 -21.74 -29.41 11.63
N ALA A 36 -21.19 -29.89 12.75
CA ALA A 36 -20.16 -29.15 13.48
C ALA A 36 -18.86 -28.96 12.66
N THR A 37 -18.58 -29.82 11.70
CA THR A 37 -17.44 -29.67 10.79
C THR A 37 -17.73 -28.61 9.73
N ILE A 38 -18.94 -28.62 9.17
CA ILE A 38 -19.41 -27.62 8.20
C ILE A 38 -19.43 -26.22 8.83
N ASP A 39 -19.97 -26.08 10.04
CA ASP A 39 -20.04 -24.80 10.75
C ASP A 39 -18.63 -24.21 10.98
N ARG A 40 -17.68 -25.04 11.43
CA ARG A 40 -16.28 -24.59 11.59
C ARG A 40 -15.64 -24.15 10.28
N GLN A 41 -15.98 -24.83 9.19
CA GLN A 41 -15.45 -24.48 7.87
C GLN A 41 -16.08 -23.19 7.34
N GLU A 42 -17.37 -22.98 7.58
CA GLU A 42 -18.06 -21.72 7.29
C GLU A 42 -17.43 -20.56 8.07
N ASP A 43 -17.19 -20.73 9.37
CA ASP A 43 -16.51 -19.73 10.20
C ASP A 43 -15.11 -19.39 9.67
N ALA A 44 -14.33 -20.41 9.27
CA ALA A 44 -13.00 -20.20 8.70
C ALA A 44 -13.03 -19.46 7.36
N ILE A 45 -14.00 -19.78 6.49
CA ILE A 45 -14.21 -19.09 5.21
C ILE A 45 -14.60 -17.63 5.48
N ASN A 46 -15.56 -17.39 6.37
CA ASN A 46 -16.02 -16.05 6.70
C ASN A 46 -14.89 -15.20 7.27
N ARG A 47 -14.07 -15.75 8.16
CA ARG A 47 -12.86 -15.08 8.68
C ARG A 47 -11.91 -14.70 7.55
N THR A 48 -11.65 -15.63 6.62
CA THR A 48 -10.76 -15.37 5.48
C THR A 48 -11.32 -14.27 4.57
N ILE A 49 -12.64 -14.25 4.34
CA ILE A 49 -13.31 -13.19 3.57
C ILE A 49 -13.15 -11.83 4.25
N THR A 50 -13.28 -11.77 5.58
CA THR A 50 -13.04 -10.54 6.34
C THR A 50 -11.61 -10.05 6.18
N GLU A 51 -10.61 -10.92 6.37
CA GLU A 51 -9.19 -10.60 6.22
C GLU A 51 -8.87 -10.10 4.79
N MET A 52 -9.42 -10.76 3.75
CA MET A 52 -9.27 -10.30 2.36
C MET A 52 -9.90 -8.92 2.11
N THR A 53 -11.05 -8.65 2.73
CA THR A 53 -11.75 -7.37 2.59
C THR A 53 -10.95 -6.22 3.20
N GLU A 54 -10.36 -6.43 4.38
CA GLU A 54 -9.49 -5.46 5.05
C GLU A 54 -8.26 -5.11 4.19
N VAL A 55 -7.57 -6.13 3.65
CA VAL A 55 -6.41 -5.92 2.75
C VAL A 55 -6.79 -5.13 1.50
N ILE A 56 -7.93 -5.43 0.88
CA ILE A 56 -8.40 -4.69 -0.30
C ILE A 56 -8.69 -3.22 0.04
N GLN A 57 -9.24 -2.97 1.23
CA GLN A 57 -9.54 -1.61 1.67
C GLN A 57 -8.26 -0.80 1.90
N ASP A 58 -7.27 -1.39 2.56
CA ASP A 58 -5.95 -0.79 2.81
C ASP A 58 -5.22 -0.43 1.50
N LEU A 59 -5.20 -1.37 0.54
CA LEU A 59 -4.63 -1.14 -0.80
C LEU A 59 -5.32 0.00 -1.56
N LYS A 60 -6.63 0.18 -1.36
CA LYS A 60 -7.39 1.27 -1.98
C LYS A 60 -7.09 2.63 -1.34
N SER A 61 -6.92 2.70 -0.02
CA SER A 61 -6.60 3.95 0.67
C SER A 61 -5.18 4.44 0.44
N ASP A 62 -4.24 3.53 0.18
CA ASP A 62 -2.82 3.86 0.03
C ASP A 62 -2.43 4.30 -1.38
N SER A 63 -3.32 4.14 -2.35
CA SER A 63 -3.03 4.48 -3.74
C SER A 63 -3.22 5.97 -4.01
N LYS A 64 -2.16 6.75 -3.75
CA LYS A 64 -2.09 8.20 -3.97
C LYS A 64 -1.26 8.51 -5.23
N LEU A 65 -1.67 9.53 -5.98
CA LEU A 65 -1.00 9.97 -7.20
C LEU A 65 -0.66 11.45 -7.13
N TRP A 66 0.62 11.79 -7.29
CA TRP A 66 1.03 13.18 -7.52
C TRP A 66 1.03 13.53 -9.00
N THR A 67 0.59 14.74 -9.32
CA THR A 67 0.59 15.29 -10.68
C THR A 67 1.12 16.73 -10.69
N CYS A 68 1.74 17.10 -11.81
CA CYS A 68 2.11 18.47 -12.14
C CYS A 68 1.50 18.85 -13.49
N GLY A 69 1.11 20.13 -13.64
CA GLY A 69 0.55 20.66 -14.89
C GLY A 69 1.42 21.76 -15.49
N ASP A 70 0.80 22.59 -16.33
CA ASP A 70 1.46 23.80 -16.88
C ASP A 70 1.52 24.97 -15.89
N ASP A 71 1.04 24.77 -14.66
CA ASP A 71 1.11 25.74 -13.57
C ASP A 71 2.15 25.34 -12.50
N ASN A 72 2.33 26.21 -11.52
CA ASN A 72 3.26 26.04 -10.42
C ASN A 72 2.65 25.23 -9.25
N ILE A 73 1.66 24.37 -9.52
CA ILE A 73 0.94 23.64 -8.48
C ILE A 73 1.11 22.13 -8.66
N LEU A 74 1.65 21.49 -7.63
CA LEU A 74 1.70 20.04 -7.47
C LEU A 74 0.40 19.59 -6.80
N ARG A 75 -0.24 18.56 -7.33
CA ARG A 75 -1.54 18.07 -6.85
C ARG A 75 -1.48 16.60 -6.49
N LEU A 76 -2.04 16.24 -5.36
CA LEU A 76 -2.17 14.87 -4.89
C LEU A 76 -3.62 14.42 -5.03
N TYR A 77 -3.83 13.32 -5.74
CA TYR A 77 -5.12 12.69 -5.95
C TYR A 77 -5.15 11.29 -5.35
N ASN A 78 -6.34 10.78 -5.05
CA ASN A 78 -6.55 9.34 -4.93
C ASN A 78 -6.85 8.73 -6.31
N LEU A 79 -6.88 7.39 -6.41
CA LEU A 79 -7.25 6.70 -7.65
C LEU A 79 -8.69 6.95 -8.12
N GLN A 80 -9.56 7.48 -7.25
CA GLN A 80 -10.92 7.86 -7.60
C GLN A 80 -10.97 9.25 -8.29
N GLY A 81 -9.84 9.95 -8.37
CA GLY A 81 -9.73 11.28 -8.99
C GLY A 81 -10.08 12.43 -8.05
N GLU A 82 -10.24 12.17 -6.76
CA GLU A 82 -10.50 13.20 -5.75
C GLU A 82 -9.20 13.91 -5.37
N LEU A 83 -9.22 15.24 -5.35
CA LEU A 83 -8.08 16.06 -4.97
C LEU A 83 -7.91 16.03 -3.44
N LEU A 84 -6.81 15.44 -2.97
CA LEU A 84 -6.47 15.36 -1.55
C LEU A 84 -5.63 16.54 -1.09
N ARG A 85 -4.72 17.05 -1.93
CA ARG A 85 -3.80 18.15 -1.58
C ARG A 85 -3.34 18.92 -2.82
N ALA A 86 -3.05 20.21 -2.63
CA ALA A 86 -2.36 21.05 -3.60
C ALA A 86 -1.22 21.82 -2.92
N VAL A 87 -0.04 21.87 -3.53
CA VAL A 87 1.15 22.57 -3.01
C VAL A 87 1.74 23.42 -4.13
N GLN A 88 1.97 24.70 -3.87
CA GLN A 88 2.67 25.57 -4.81
C GLN A 88 4.17 25.31 -4.77
N THR A 89 4.82 25.32 -5.93
CA THR A 89 6.27 25.26 -6.03
C THR A 89 6.88 26.51 -5.41
N LYS A 90 7.96 26.35 -4.63
CA LYS A 90 8.63 27.51 -4.01
C LYS A 90 9.31 28.43 -5.02
N SER A 91 9.73 27.88 -6.17
CA SER A 91 10.27 28.68 -7.28
C SER A 91 9.21 29.51 -7.99
N GLY A 92 7.92 29.23 -7.79
CA GLY A 92 6.83 29.85 -8.55
C GLY A 92 6.75 29.41 -10.01
N ASN A 93 7.63 28.50 -10.44
CA ASN A 93 7.70 27.99 -11.80
C ASN A 93 6.99 26.63 -11.94
N LYS A 94 6.65 26.27 -13.18
CA LYS A 94 6.08 24.95 -13.48
C LYS A 94 7.14 23.83 -13.34
N PRO A 95 6.79 22.72 -12.67
CA PRO A 95 7.64 21.53 -12.67
C PRO A 95 7.83 20.97 -14.09
N GLN A 96 9.03 20.46 -14.38
CA GLN A 96 9.35 19.74 -15.60
C GLN A 96 9.18 18.23 -15.45
N ASP A 97 9.52 17.68 -14.29
CA ASP A 97 9.34 16.26 -13.97
C ASP A 97 9.18 16.09 -12.46
N ILE A 98 8.56 14.98 -12.04
CA ILE A 98 8.30 14.62 -10.64
C ILE A 98 8.60 13.15 -10.38
N ALA A 99 9.01 12.81 -9.16
CA ALA A 99 9.20 11.43 -8.70
C ALA A 99 8.78 11.31 -7.22
N VAL A 100 8.28 10.15 -6.80
CA VAL A 100 7.86 9.91 -5.40
C VAL A 100 8.73 8.83 -4.79
N ALA A 101 9.40 9.14 -3.69
CA ALA A 101 10.26 8.26 -2.92
C ALA A 101 9.44 7.23 -2.12
N GLN A 102 10.07 6.13 -1.72
CA GLN A 102 9.42 5.13 -0.86
C GLN A 102 9.07 5.72 0.50
N SER A 103 9.82 6.72 0.97
CA SER A 103 9.48 7.52 2.14
C SER A 103 8.18 8.32 2.03
N GLY A 104 7.59 8.43 0.84
CA GLY A 104 6.43 9.30 0.57
C GLY A 104 6.82 10.71 0.09
N ASP A 105 8.11 11.00 0.01
CA ASP A 105 8.60 12.32 -0.40
C ASP A 105 8.50 12.54 -1.92
N LEU A 106 7.93 13.67 -2.34
CA LEU A 106 7.80 14.06 -3.74
C LEU A 106 8.98 14.93 -4.18
N VAL A 107 9.79 14.42 -5.11
CA VAL A 107 10.86 15.16 -5.79
C VAL A 107 10.31 15.81 -7.06
N TYR A 108 10.72 17.04 -7.39
CA TYR A 108 10.42 17.67 -8.67
C TYR A 108 11.56 18.54 -9.20
N ILE A 109 11.71 18.66 -10.51
CA ILE A 109 12.64 19.64 -11.15
C ILE A 109 11.86 20.76 -11.81
N ASP A 110 12.44 21.96 -11.93
CA ASP A 110 11.86 23.02 -12.77
C ASP A 110 12.85 23.54 -13.83
N TRP A 111 12.30 24.06 -14.93
CA TRP A 111 13.05 24.27 -16.17
C TRP A 111 14.01 25.47 -16.12
N TYR A 112 13.72 26.49 -15.30
CA TYR A 112 14.40 27.78 -15.40
C TYR A 112 15.65 27.86 -14.52
N ASN A 113 15.73 27.07 -13.45
CA ASN A 113 16.84 27.09 -12.50
C ASN A 113 17.70 25.82 -12.53
N GLY A 114 17.32 24.78 -13.29
CA GLY A 114 18.04 23.50 -13.31
C GLY A 114 18.16 22.85 -11.92
N SER A 115 17.22 23.16 -11.03
CA SER A 115 17.21 22.74 -9.64
C SER A 115 16.36 21.50 -9.45
N ILE A 116 16.77 20.64 -8.53
CA ILE A 116 16.00 19.51 -8.03
C ILE A 116 15.41 19.94 -6.70
N ASN A 117 14.11 19.78 -6.54
CA ASN A 117 13.31 20.10 -5.37
C ASN A 117 12.73 18.81 -4.78
N LEU A 118 12.45 18.79 -3.48
CA LEU A 118 11.90 17.65 -2.74
C LEU A 118 10.67 18.15 -1.95
N VAL A 119 9.77 17.29 -1.52
CA VAL A 119 8.59 17.64 -0.73
C VAL A 119 8.27 16.41 0.12
N SER A 120 8.79 16.35 1.34
CA SER A 120 8.56 15.20 2.23
C SER A 120 7.14 15.12 2.82
N ASP A 121 6.61 13.92 3.05
CA ASP A 121 5.25 13.72 3.61
C ASP A 121 5.15 13.98 5.13
N SER A 122 6.27 13.85 5.84
CA SER A 122 6.34 13.92 7.30
C SER A 122 7.11 15.15 7.79
N LYS A 123 7.99 15.73 6.96
CA LYS A 123 8.75 16.97 7.27
C LYS A 123 9.00 17.91 6.09
N CYS A 124 8.42 17.64 4.92
CA CYS A 124 8.35 18.59 3.81
C CYS A 124 9.66 19.23 3.34
N ASN A 125 10.74 18.47 3.26
CA ASN A 125 12.08 18.88 2.84
C ASN A 125 12.12 19.32 1.35
N ILE A 126 12.41 20.58 1.03
CA ILE A 126 12.46 21.21 -0.30
C ILE A 126 13.87 21.62 -0.64
N LEU A 127 14.47 20.93 -1.60
CA LEU A 127 15.75 21.25 -2.21
C LEU A 127 15.61 22.45 -3.20
N ILE A 128 16.04 23.66 -2.86
CA ILE A 128 16.08 24.80 -3.79
C ILE A 128 17.52 25.01 -4.24
N ALA A 129 17.81 24.98 -5.54
CA ALA A 129 19.03 25.58 -6.06
C ALA A 129 18.70 26.98 -6.59
N HIS A 130 19.45 27.99 -6.14
CA HIS A 130 19.28 29.36 -6.59
C HIS A 130 20.54 29.81 -7.32
N GLY A 131 20.36 30.16 -8.59
CA GLY A 131 21.25 31.09 -9.29
C GLY A 131 22.20 30.47 -10.31
N ILE A 132 22.33 31.18 -11.43
CA ILE A 132 23.41 31.04 -12.39
C ILE A 132 24.75 31.12 -11.63
N GLY A 133 25.48 30.01 -11.63
CA GLY A 133 26.89 29.99 -11.24
C GLY A 133 27.25 29.25 -9.94
N HIS A 134 26.30 28.85 -9.09
CA HIS A 134 26.63 28.14 -7.85
C HIS A 134 25.71 26.94 -7.59
N HIS A 135 26.35 25.78 -7.46
CA HIS A 135 25.74 24.45 -7.42
C HIS A 135 25.18 24.05 -6.05
N CYS A 136 24.47 24.91 -5.33
CA CYS A 136 24.04 24.59 -3.97
C CYS A 136 22.56 24.18 -3.94
N ILE A 137 22.25 23.01 -3.37
CA ILE A 137 20.89 22.53 -3.18
C ILE A 137 20.51 22.70 -1.69
N HIS A 138 19.57 23.62 -1.39
CA HIS A 138 19.14 23.97 -0.02
C HIS A 138 17.88 23.23 0.39
N ILE A 139 17.85 22.44 1.46
CA ILE A 139 16.65 21.75 1.96
C ILE A 139 15.86 22.66 2.93
N ILE A 140 14.57 22.94 2.68
CA ILE A 140 13.67 23.66 3.61
C ILE A 140 12.36 22.89 3.86
N ASP A 141 11.80 22.88 5.07
CA ASP A 141 10.50 22.25 5.34
C ASP A 141 9.29 23.00 4.70
N LEU A 142 8.06 22.49 4.89
CA LEU A 142 6.82 23.11 4.37
C LEU A 142 6.59 24.50 4.98
N ASP A 143 7.10 24.70 6.19
CA ASP A 143 7.03 25.92 7.00
C ASP A 143 8.19 26.89 6.70
N GLY A 144 9.15 26.50 5.85
CA GLY A 144 10.29 27.30 5.44
C GLY A 144 11.54 27.18 6.31
N HIS A 145 11.60 26.23 7.25
CA HIS A 145 12.81 25.99 8.06
C HIS A 145 13.85 25.17 7.31
N PHE A 146 15.10 25.61 7.34
CA PHE A 146 16.21 24.92 6.72
C PHE A 146 16.56 23.61 7.44
N LEU A 147 16.77 22.53 6.69
CA LEU A 147 17.03 21.19 7.24
C LEU A 147 18.44 20.66 6.91
N CYS A 148 18.93 20.77 5.68
CA CYS A 148 20.26 20.25 5.28
C CYS A 148 20.70 20.82 3.91
N LEU A 149 22.01 20.80 3.63
CA LEU A 149 22.62 21.27 2.36
C LEU A 149 23.19 20.07 1.60
N ILE A 150 22.81 19.90 0.33
CA ILE A 150 23.57 19.05 -0.61
C ILE A 150 24.24 19.98 -1.60
N ASP A 151 25.53 20.24 -1.39
CA ASP A 151 26.31 21.14 -2.23
C ASP A 151 27.02 20.38 -3.37
N ASN A 152 27.09 21.04 -4.53
CA ASN A 152 28.02 20.78 -5.62
C ASN A 152 27.88 19.45 -6.38
N CYS A 153 26.67 19.02 -6.73
CA CYS A 153 26.48 17.83 -7.58
C CYS A 153 26.81 18.04 -9.07
N GLY A 154 27.13 19.28 -9.47
CA GLY A 154 27.49 19.65 -10.85
C GLY A 154 26.43 19.24 -11.89
N ILE A 155 25.15 19.27 -11.52
CA ILE A 155 24.04 18.79 -12.35
C ILE A 155 23.72 19.84 -13.43
N GLN A 156 23.74 19.44 -14.69
CA GLN A 156 23.55 20.33 -15.83
C GLN A 156 22.25 20.01 -16.57
N PHE A 157 21.30 20.95 -16.52
CA PHE A 157 20.01 20.86 -17.20
C PHE A 157 19.29 19.53 -16.93
N PRO A 158 18.86 19.28 -15.67
CA PRO A 158 18.11 18.08 -15.34
C PRO A 158 16.83 18.03 -16.18
N LYS A 159 16.51 16.83 -16.68
CA LYS A 159 15.36 16.59 -17.57
C LYS A 159 14.43 15.51 -17.06
N GLY A 160 14.96 14.53 -16.33
CA GLY A 160 14.19 13.41 -15.83
C GLY A 160 14.70 13.00 -14.46
N LEU A 161 13.78 12.53 -13.62
CA LEU A 161 14.04 12.05 -12.27
C LEU A 161 13.51 10.62 -12.12
N CYS A 162 14.22 9.81 -11.36
CA CYS A 162 13.64 8.61 -10.76
C CYS A 162 14.27 8.31 -9.42
N VAL A 163 13.54 7.59 -8.58
CA VAL A 163 14.00 7.17 -7.25
C VAL A 163 13.95 5.64 -7.18
N ASP A 164 14.94 5.03 -6.52
CA ASP A 164 14.93 3.59 -6.26
C ASP A 164 14.25 3.26 -4.91
N SER A 165 14.07 1.96 -4.64
CA SER A 165 13.52 1.43 -3.37
C SER A 165 14.42 1.63 -2.15
N ARG A 166 15.47 2.44 -2.26
CA ARG A 166 16.32 2.86 -1.15
C ARG A 166 16.40 4.39 -1.07
N ASP A 167 15.44 5.08 -1.68
CA ASP A 167 15.35 6.53 -1.78
C ASP A 167 16.61 7.17 -2.38
N ASN A 168 17.32 6.47 -3.27
CA ASN A 168 18.37 7.13 -4.05
C ASN A 168 17.75 7.82 -5.25
N LEU A 169 18.08 9.10 -5.41
CA LEU A 169 17.64 9.90 -6.54
C LEU A 169 18.59 9.74 -7.72
N PHE A 170 18.01 9.50 -8.90
CA PHE A 170 18.70 9.48 -10.17
C PHE A 170 18.20 10.63 -11.03
N VAL A 171 19.13 11.30 -11.68
CA VAL A 171 18.87 12.51 -12.44
C VAL A 171 19.45 12.36 -13.83
N ALA A 172 18.60 12.45 -14.84
CA ALA A 172 19.02 12.51 -16.23
C ALA A 172 19.36 13.95 -16.62
N GLU A 173 20.57 14.17 -17.11
CA GLU A 173 21.08 15.48 -17.52
C GLU A 173 21.03 15.63 -19.04
N TYR A 174 20.44 16.73 -19.53
CA TYR A 174 20.37 17.01 -20.97
C TYR A 174 21.73 17.33 -21.57
N ALA A 175 22.49 18.22 -20.93
CA ALA A 175 23.74 18.73 -21.49
C ALA A 175 24.88 17.71 -21.41
N SER A 176 25.01 17.02 -20.27
CA SER A 176 26.07 16.01 -20.08
C SER A 176 25.73 14.67 -20.75
N ARG A 177 24.43 14.42 -21.06
CA ARG A 177 23.88 13.15 -21.55
C ARG A 177 24.17 11.96 -20.63
N LYS A 178 24.30 12.22 -19.34
CA LYS A 178 24.57 11.21 -18.30
C LYS A 178 23.39 11.11 -17.34
N VAL A 179 23.32 9.97 -16.65
CA VAL A 179 22.49 9.81 -15.46
C VAL A 179 23.42 9.84 -14.25
N LYS A 180 23.09 10.70 -13.28
CA LYS A 180 23.82 10.78 -12.01
C LYS A 180 22.97 10.21 -10.90
N LYS A 181 23.59 9.40 -10.04
CA LYS A 181 23.00 8.93 -8.79
C LYS A 181 23.42 9.87 -7.67
N LEU A 182 22.46 10.37 -6.90
CA LEU A 182 22.68 11.09 -5.66
C LEU A 182 22.42 10.10 -4.52
N GLN A 183 23.48 9.76 -3.77
CA GLN A 183 23.38 8.85 -2.64
C GLN A 183 22.99 9.62 -1.37
N SER A 184 21.90 9.18 -0.73
CA SER A 184 21.45 9.60 0.61
C SER A 184 21.22 11.11 0.80
N TYR A 185 19.98 11.57 0.61
CA TYR A 185 19.51 12.87 1.13
C TYR A 185 18.85 12.76 2.52
N LYS A 186 19.13 11.68 3.27
CA LYS A 186 18.62 11.47 4.63
C LYS A 186 19.15 12.51 5.62
#